data_AF-A0A957JNI1-F1
#
_entry.id   AF-A0A957JNI1-F1
#
_cell.length_a   1.000
_cell.length_b   1.000
_cell.length_c   1.000
_cell.angle_alpha   90.00
_cell.angle_beta   90.00
_cell.angle_gamma   90.00
#
_symmetry.space_group_name_H-M   'P 1'
#
loop_
_entity.id
_entity.type
_entity.pdbx_description
1 polymer ?
#
loop_
_entity_poly.entity_id
_entity_poly.type
_entity_poly.pdbx_seq_one_letter_code
_entity_poly.pdbx_strand_id
1 'polypeptide(L)'
;GVQPLYNGKNAAFLHNEVPGIAIPVELRQRMETAVDPQAEGVTIAREIVAAMRDLVQGVYIIPQFGRYDLAAKVLEATWGSIKSNFGD
;
A
#
# COMPACT_ATOMS: atom_id res chain seq x y z
N GLY A 1 -7.48 7.60 1.92
CA GLY A 1 -6.73 6.57 2.65
C GLY A 1 -5.95 5.73 1.66
N VAL A 2 -4.86 5.10 2.09
CA VAL A 2 -4.02 4.23 1.25
C VAL A 2 -4.05 2.83 1.83
N GLN A 3 -4.29 1.84 0.96
CA GLN A 3 -4.34 0.44 1.31
C GLN A 3 -3.33 -0.30 0.43
N PRO A 4 -2.28 -0.90 1.01
CA PRO A 4 -1.38 -1.77 0.24
C PRO A 4 -2.15 -2.91 -0.40
N LEU A 5 -1.88 -3.20 -1.67
CA LEU A 5 -2.44 -4.37 -2.34
C LEU A 5 -1.79 -5.63 -1.78
N TYR A 6 -2.55 -6.72 -1.66
CA TYR A 6 -2.04 -7.93 -1.02
C TYR A 6 -1.42 -8.92 -2.01
N ASN A 7 -2.08 -9.13 -3.15
CA ASN A 7 -1.59 -9.94 -4.27
C ASN A 7 -2.44 -9.65 -5.54
N GLY A 8 -2.06 -10.23 -6.68
CA GLY A 8 -2.79 -10.06 -7.95
C GLY A 8 -4.27 -10.44 -7.87
N LYS A 9 -4.62 -11.54 -7.19
CA LYS A 9 -6.03 -11.97 -7.03
C LYS A 9 -6.85 -10.96 -6.21
N ASN A 10 -6.28 -10.45 -5.12
CA ASN A 10 -6.90 -9.42 -4.30
C ASN A 10 -7.06 -8.11 -5.09
N ALA A 11 -6.04 -7.68 -5.85
CA ALA A 11 -6.13 -6.50 -6.71
C ALA A 11 -7.23 -6.65 -7.79
N ALA A 12 -7.33 -7.81 -8.43
CA ALA A 12 -8.39 -8.10 -9.40
C ALA A 12 -9.79 -8.08 -8.75
N PHE A 13 -9.93 -8.70 -7.57
CA PHE A 13 -11.19 -8.66 -6.81
C PHE A 13 -11.59 -7.22 -6.45
N LEU A 14 -10.67 -6.43 -5.90
CA LEU A 14 -10.94 -5.03 -5.55
C LEU A 14 -11.40 -4.22 -6.77
N HIS A 15 -10.78 -4.43 -7.93
CA HIS A 15 -11.14 -3.72 -9.14
C HIS A 15 -12.50 -4.12 -9.72
N ASN A 16 -12.83 -5.42 -9.70
CA ASN A 16 -14.01 -5.95 -10.39
C ASN A 16 -15.26 -5.98 -9.50
N GLU A 17 -15.08 -6.26 -8.20
CA GLU A 17 -16.18 -6.61 -7.30
C GLU A 17 -16.49 -5.53 -6.26
N VAL A 18 -15.61 -4.53 -6.07
CA VAL A 18 -15.82 -3.47 -5.08
C VAL A 18 -16.22 -2.16 -5.76
N PRO A 19 -17.47 -1.70 -5.57
CA PRO A 19 -17.94 -0.45 -6.16
C PRO A 19 -17.06 0.74 -5.75
N GLY A 20 -16.71 1.57 -6.74
CA GLY A 20 -15.90 2.77 -6.53
C GLY A 20 -14.39 2.53 -6.43
N ILE A 21 -13.91 1.28 -6.58
CA ILE A 21 -12.47 0.98 -6.65
C ILE A 21 -12.07 0.69 -8.10
N ALA A 22 -11.20 1.54 -8.65
CA ALA A 22 -10.55 1.33 -9.93
C ALA A 22 -9.04 1.26 -9.73
N ILE A 23 -8.42 0.14 -10.11
CA ILE A 23 -6.97 -0.04 -10.05
C ILE A 23 -6.40 0.02 -11.48
N PRO A 24 -5.50 0.97 -11.77
CA PRO A 24 -4.85 1.08 -13.08
C PRO A 24 -4.27 -0.25 -13.57
N VAL A 25 -4.32 -0.47 -14.88
CA VAL A 25 -3.91 -1.75 -15.48
C VAL A 25 -2.43 -2.06 -15.21
N GLU A 26 -1.60 -1.02 -15.20
CA GLU A 26 -0.16 -1.11 -14.94
C GLU A 26 0.11 -1.61 -13.51
N LEU A 27 -0.66 -1.12 -12.53
CA LEU A 27 -0.52 -1.58 -11.14
C LEU A 27 -1.06 -3.01 -10.97
N ARG A 28 -2.12 -3.39 -11.69
CA ARG A 28 -2.60 -4.79 -11.69
C ARG A 28 -1.57 -5.74 -12.29
N GLN A 29 -0.92 -5.36 -13.39
CA GLN A 29 0.15 -6.16 -14.02
C GLN A 29 1.37 -6.32 -13.10
N ARG A 30 1.78 -5.25 -12.40
CA ARG A 30 2.82 -5.33 -11.36
C ARG A 30 2.46 -6.35 -10.30
N MET A 31 1.22 -6.32 -9.79
CA MET A 31 0.75 -7.27 -8.77
C MET A 31 0.63 -8.71 -9.27
N GLU A 32 0.36 -8.91 -10.56
CA GLU A 32 0.26 -10.24 -11.18
C GLU A 32 1.62 -10.89 -11.41
N THR A 33 2.64 -10.08 -11.71
CA THR A 33 4.00 -10.55 -12.06
C THR A 33 4.99 -10.46 -10.90
N ALA A 34 4.60 -9.89 -9.75
CA ALA A 34 5.45 -9.76 -8.59
C ALA A 34 5.89 -11.11 -8.01
N VAL A 35 7.20 -11.27 -7.79
CA VAL A 35 7.78 -12.43 -7.09
C VAL A 35 7.36 -12.42 -5.60
N ASP A 36 7.36 -11.24 -4.98
CA ASP A 36 6.80 -10.99 -3.66
C ASP A 36 5.66 -9.95 -3.77
N PRO A 37 4.40 -10.40 -3.91
CA PRO A 37 3.28 -9.49 -4.09
C PRO A 37 3.02 -8.58 -2.89
N GLN A 38 3.37 -9.00 -1.67
CA GLN A 38 3.18 -8.18 -0.48
C GLN A 38 4.19 -7.03 -0.46
N ALA A 39 5.45 -7.32 -0.78
CA ALA A 39 6.47 -6.30 -0.94
C ALA A 39 6.13 -5.33 -2.07
N GLU A 40 5.66 -5.82 -3.22
CA GLU A 40 5.24 -4.97 -4.33
C GLU A 40 4.05 -4.08 -3.97
N GLY A 41 3.06 -4.61 -3.26
CA GLY A 41 1.92 -3.83 -2.78
C GLY A 41 2.32 -2.71 -1.81
N VAL A 42 3.32 -2.95 -0.95
CA VAL A 42 3.93 -1.92 -0.10
C VAL A 42 4.66 -0.87 -0.95
N THR A 43 5.42 -1.29 -1.96
CA THR A 43 6.12 -0.38 -2.89
C THR A 43 5.14 0.54 -3.61
N ILE A 44 4.07 0.00 -4.20
CA ILE A 44 3.01 0.78 -4.85
C ILE A 44 2.37 1.77 -3.88
N ALA A 45 2.03 1.34 -2.66
CA ALA A 45 1.46 2.22 -1.65
C ALA A 45 2.40 3.37 -1.29
N ARG A 46 3.72 3.10 -1.19
CA ARG A 46 4.73 4.13 -0.92
C ARG A 46 4.86 5.13 -2.06
N GLU A 47 4.82 4.68 -3.32
CA GLU A 47 4.83 5.56 -4.50
C GLU A 47 3.64 6.53 -4.48
N ILE A 48 2.44 6.01 -4.18
CA ILE A 48 1.22 6.82 -4.05
C ILE A 48 1.35 7.85 -2.93
N VAL A 49 1.80 7.44 -1.74
CA VAL A 49 2.00 8.37 -0.62
C VAL A 49 3.03 9.43 -0.95
N ALA A 50 4.14 9.05 -1.60
CA ALA A 50 5.18 9.99 -2.00
C ALA A 50 4.64 11.04 -3.00
N ALA A 51 3.86 10.62 -4.00
CA ALA A 51 3.25 11.51 -4.98
C ALA A 51 2.22 12.47 -4.37
N MET A 52 1.59 12.10 -3.26
CA MET A 52 0.59 12.92 -2.56
C MET A 52 1.17 13.82 -1.47
N ARG A 53 2.45 13.65 -1.10
CA ARG A 53 3.04 14.29 0.09
C ARG A 53 2.76 15.79 0.19
N ASP A 54 2.98 16.52 -0.89
CA ASP A 54 2.86 17.99 -0.87
C ASP A 54 1.42 18.48 -1.07
N LEU A 55 0.47 17.54 -1.23
CA LEU A 55 -0.94 17.80 -1.50
C LEU A 55 -1.83 17.54 -0.28
N VAL A 56 -1.33 16.85 0.75
CA VAL A 56 -2.11 16.42 1.91
C VAL A 56 -1.37 16.64 3.22
N GLN A 57 -2.13 16.87 4.31
CA GLN A 57 -1.55 17.05 5.65
C GLN A 57 -1.20 15.71 6.34
N GLY A 58 -1.63 14.59 5.77
CA GLY A 58 -1.38 13.26 6.32
C GLY A 58 -2.07 12.17 5.51
N VAL A 59 -1.76 10.91 5.84
CA VAL A 59 -2.33 9.74 5.18
C VAL A 59 -2.95 8.79 6.20
N TYR A 60 -4.14 8.29 5.88
CA TYR A 60 -4.79 7.20 6.62
C TYR A 60 -4.44 5.88 5.96
N ILE A 61 -3.69 5.01 6.64
CA ILE A 61 -3.26 3.70 6.12
C ILE A 61 -4.22 2.60 6.60
N ILE A 62 -4.68 1.75 5.69
CA ILE A 62 -5.61 0.66 5.98
C ILE A 62 -4.86 -0.68 5.93
N PRO A 63 -4.74 -1.40 7.06
CA PRO A 63 -4.08 -2.71 7.07
C PRO A 63 -4.95 -3.76 6.38
N GLN A 64 -4.39 -4.48 5.41
CA GLN A 64 -5.06 -5.62 4.79
C GLN A 64 -5.02 -6.83 5.71
N PHE A 65 -6.18 -7.46 5.95
CA PHE A 65 -6.29 -8.72 6.70
C PHE A 65 -5.62 -8.71 8.08
N GLY A 66 -5.60 -7.55 8.76
CA GLY A 66 -4.92 -7.40 10.04
C GLY A 66 -3.38 -7.43 9.97
N ARG A 67 -2.79 -7.33 8.77
CA ARG A 67 -1.32 -7.27 8.57
C ARG A 67 -0.79 -5.87 8.83
N TYR A 68 -0.68 -5.54 10.10
CA TYR A 68 -0.12 -4.26 10.56
C TYR A 68 1.36 -4.09 10.19
N ASP A 69 2.09 -5.18 10.01
CA ASP A 69 3.47 -5.18 9.53
C ASP A 69 3.60 -4.56 8.13
N LEU A 70 2.66 -4.87 7.23
CA LEU A 70 2.65 -4.28 5.89
C LEU A 70 2.29 -2.80 5.92
N ALA A 71 1.35 -2.41 6.79
CA ALA A 71 1.02 -0.99 7.00
C ALA A 71 2.20 -0.20 7.57
N ALA A 72 2.92 -0.75 8.54
CA ALA A 72 4.11 -0.13 9.12
C ALA A 72 5.21 0.11 8.07
N LYS A 73 5.47 -0.87 7.19
CA LYS A 73 6.44 -0.73 6.09
C LYS A 73 6.12 0.39 5.10
N VAL A 74 4.84 0.79 4.96
CA VAL A 74 4.46 1.97 4.17
C VAL A 74 4.90 3.26 4.87
N LEU A 75 4.75 3.32 6.20
CA LEU A 75 5.05 4.50 7.01
C LEU A 75 6.56 4.76 7.14
N GLU A 76 7.36 3.69 7.30
CA GLU A 76 8.83 3.77 7.49
C GLU A 76 9.55 4.60 6.41
N ALA A 77 9.01 4.61 5.19
CA ALA A 77 9.62 5.29 4.05
C ALA A 77 9.05 6.68 3.76
N THR A 78 7.95 7.05 4.40
CA THR A 78 7.12 8.18 3.98
C THR A 78 7.13 9.33 4.98
N TRP A 79 7.56 9.14 6.22
CA TRP A 79 7.79 10.26 7.12
C TRP A 79 9.14 10.07 7.78
N GLY A 80 10.07 10.98 7.48
CA GLY A 80 11.49 10.84 7.83
C GLY A 80 11.66 10.38 9.27
N SER A 81 12.26 9.20 9.42
CA SER A 81 12.70 8.63 10.71
C SER A 81 11.74 8.91 11.87
N ILE A 82 10.56 8.28 11.86
CA ILE A 82 9.99 7.87 13.14
C ILE A 82 10.99 6.84 13.68
N LYS A 83 11.92 7.28 14.54
CA LYS A 83 12.74 6.35 15.32
C LYS A 83 11.76 5.41 16.02
N SER A 84 11.84 4.14 15.65
CA SER A 84 11.08 3.05 16.22
C SER A 84 11.47 2.89 17.69
N ASN A 85 10.88 3.67 18.58
CA ASN A 85 10.88 3.42 20.02
C ASN A 85 9.71 2.49 20.37
N PHE A 86 9.64 1.34 19.72
CA PHE A 86 8.77 0.25 20.14
C PHE A 86 9.66 -0.95 20.48
N GLY A 87 10.05 -1.03 21.75
CA GLY A 87 10.69 -2.20 22.35
C GLY A 87 11.95 -1.87 23.17
N ASP A 88 11.76 -1.30 24.36
CA ASP A 88 12.49 -1.72 25.56
C ASP A 88 11.54 -2.62 26.37
#